data_AF-A0A1V6T2T6-F1
#
_entry.id   AF-A0A1V6T2T6-F1
#
_cell.length_a   1.000
_cell.length_b   1.000
_cell.length_c   1.000
_cell.angle_alpha   90.00
_cell.angle_beta   90.00
_cell.angle_gamma   90.00
#
_symmetry.space_group_name_H-M   'P 1'
#
loop_
_entity.id
_entity.type
_entity.pdbx_description
1 polymer ?
#
loop_
_entity_poly.entity_id
_entity_poly.type
_entity_poly.pdbx_seq_one_letter_code
_entity_poly.pdbx_strand_id
1 'polypeptide(L)'
;MRYSGEKTSIPVPLVLHWRWDLSLSWDTSSMTPACTTCSYFQSVQLRKGEGTLKTLYGELAGVLLQLSKPSFSRIGSPSQVGELTWEVTSCALSIDSNELVRVGSLPQSKLPSPETPFTTASSYFEAIAEIYIAHLTHQRNDAIESADDCRRKFVARYLFRKLARGRKLTQRWIAFDKGPFKIWCDDLRPTNVLLNKVLKIAGVVDWEFTYTAPIEFTYAPPWWLLIERLEYWPQGLDDWTDMFDRRFQTFLQAMIDCENATSVKEEERLSGPMRESWESCDFWIVYAARKSNAFDSTYWNKIDQRFFGQTDNVEDAWRERLDLLSGEEKDEMEKLVAEKTLRRFMPRKKAKKVKEGKEQEEGKEDDHKSEENKAEVDAIDGKPIDTEVEQMAGKLAELAA
;
A
#
# COMPACT_ATOMS: atom_id res chain seq x y z
N MET A 1 -1.86 18.39 -3.49
CA MET A 1 -2.39 19.08 -4.69
C MET A 1 -1.64 20.36 -5.04
N ARG A 2 -1.63 21.40 -4.16
CA ARG A 2 -1.00 22.70 -4.50
C ARG A 2 0.48 22.61 -4.88
N TYR A 3 1.29 21.89 -4.11
CA TYR A 3 2.71 21.69 -4.45
C TYR A 3 2.90 21.20 -5.89
N SER A 4 2.22 20.10 -6.27
CA SER A 4 2.33 19.52 -7.61
C SER A 4 1.92 20.51 -8.69
N GLY A 5 0.81 21.25 -8.50
CA GLY A 5 0.36 22.25 -9.47
C GLY A 5 1.27 23.47 -9.60
N GLU A 6 1.97 23.86 -8.52
CA GLU A 6 2.85 25.03 -8.50
C GLU A 6 4.28 24.73 -8.94
N LYS A 7 4.76 23.50 -8.69
CA LYS A 7 6.18 23.11 -8.88
C LYS A 7 6.41 22.16 -10.04
N THR A 8 5.35 21.72 -10.71
CA THR A 8 5.42 20.86 -11.90
C THR A 8 4.52 21.43 -13.01
N SER A 9 4.70 20.95 -14.23
CA SER A 9 3.76 21.20 -15.34
C SER A 9 2.65 20.14 -15.42
N ILE A 10 2.50 19.28 -14.40
CA ILE A 10 1.40 18.32 -14.31
C ILE A 10 0.09 19.12 -14.19
N PRO A 11 -0.90 18.89 -15.08
CA PRO A 11 -2.16 19.59 -14.99
C PRO A 11 -2.94 19.08 -13.76
N VAL A 12 -3.02 19.90 -12.71
CA VAL A 12 -3.81 19.59 -11.50
C VAL A 12 -5.11 20.40 -11.57
N PRO A 13 -6.26 19.78 -11.86
CA PRO A 13 -7.51 20.52 -12.00
C PRO A 13 -8.02 21.01 -10.65
N LEU A 14 -8.71 22.15 -10.65
CA LEU A 14 -9.47 22.61 -9.49
C LEU A 14 -10.77 21.79 -9.39
N VAL A 15 -10.87 20.97 -8.35
CA VAL A 15 -12.09 20.20 -8.07
C VAL A 15 -13.07 21.11 -7.32
N LEU A 16 -14.14 21.54 -8.01
CA LEU A 16 -15.17 22.41 -7.41
C LEU A 16 -16.21 21.60 -6.63
N HIS A 17 -16.63 20.45 -7.16
CA HIS A 17 -17.61 19.55 -6.55
C HIS A 17 -17.31 18.12 -6.99
N TRP A 18 -17.67 17.14 -6.18
CA TRP A 18 -17.67 15.72 -6.54
C TRP A 18 -18.97 15.08 -6.04
N ARG A 19 -19.52 14.13 -6.80
CA ARG A 19 -20.75 13.40 -6.45
C ARG A 19 -20.60 11.93 -6.81
N TRP A 20 -20.97 11.05 -5.88
CA TRP A 20 -21.17 9.63 -6.14
C TRP A 20 -22.65 9.42 -6.47
N ASP A 21 -22.98 9.32 -7.76
CA ASP A 21 -24.36 9.05 -8.19
C ASP A 21 -24.40 7.72 -8.96
N LEU A 22 -25.10 6.74 -8.39
CA LEU A 22 -25.33 5.42 -8.99
C LEU A 22 -26.47 5.42 -10.05
N SER A 23 -27.09 6.57 -10.34
CA SER A 23 -28.33 6.67 -11.11
C SER A 23 -28.26 7.49 -12.42
N LEU A 24 -27.11 8.04 -12.80
CA LEU A 24 -27.02 8.86 -14.02
C LEU A 24 -26.77 8.01 -15.27
N SER A 25 -27.82 7.87 -16.08
CA SER A 25 -27.73 7.49 -17.48
C SER A 25 -26.79 8.43 -18.24
N TRP A 26 -25.84 7.83 -18.95
CA TRP A 26 -24.77 8.44 -19.73
C TRP A 26 -25.23 9.59 -20.64
N ASP A 27 -24.92 10.84 -20.24
CA ASP A 27 -24.83 11.97 -21.15
C ASP A 27 -23.39 12.51 -21.16
N THR A 28 -22.73 12.42 -22.31
CA THR A 28 -21.27 12.39 -22.49
C THR A 28 -20.66 13.76 -22.82
N SER A 29 -21.16 14.86 -22.26
CA SER A 29 -20.79 16.19 -22.75
C SER A 29 -19.97 17.06 -21.79
N SER A 30 -19.76 16.69 -20.53
CA SER A 30 -18.87 17.44 -19.63
C SER A 30 -18.19 16.57 -18.58
N MET A 31 -16.88 16.35 -18.74
CA MET A 31 -15.95 15.65 -17.83
C MET A 31 -16.39 14.24 -17.38
N THR A 32 -15.87 13.24 -18.10
CA THR A 32 -15.99 11.82 -17.74
C THR A 32 -15.22 11.49 -16.47
N PRO A 33 -15.81 10.78 -15.49
CA PRO A 33 -15.17 10.46 -14.22
C PRO A 33 -14.04 9.43 -14.38
N ALA A 34 -13.16 9.38 -13.36
CA ALA A 34 -12.03 8.46 -13.17
C ALA A 34 -12.30 6.97 -13.55
N CYS A 35 -13.55 6.53 -13.41
CA CYS A 35 -14.00 5.18 -13.76
C CYS A 35 -13.88 4.88 -15.28
N THR A 36 -14.01 5.91 -16.13
CA THR A 36 -13.88 5.77 -17.59
C THR A 36 -12.43 5.55 -18.00
N THR A 37 -11.47 6.22 -17.35
CA THR A 37 -10.04 6.04 -17.69
C THR A 37 -9.53 4.67 -17.28
N CYS A 38 -9.97 4.15 -16.12
CA CYS A 38 -9.69 2.76 -15.71
C CYS A 38 -10.15 1.76 -16.77
N SER A 39 -11.44 1.82 -17.11
CA SER A 39 -12.09 0.93 -18.08
C SER A 39 -11.45 1.06 -19.47
N TYR A 40 -11.08 2.29 -19.85
CA TYR A 40 -10.39 2.55 -21.10
C TYR A 40 -8.99 1.95 -21.12
N PHE A 41 -8.16 2.17 -20.10
CA PHE A 41 -6.83 1.59 -20.01
C PHE A 41 -6.86 0.05 -19.97
N GLN A 42 -7.77 -0.54 -19.19
CA GLN A 42 -8.00 -1.99 -19.20
C GLN A 42 -8.39 -2.47 -20.60
N SER A 43 -9.30 -1.76 -21.27
CA SER A 43 -9.68 -2.08 -22.65
C SER A 43 -8.53 -1.93 -23.65
N VAL A 44 -7.63 -0.97 -23.45
CA VAL A 44 -6.45 -0.77 -24.30
C VAL A 44 -5.50 -1.95 -24.12
N GLN A 45 -5.25 -2.36 -22.88
CA GLN A 45 -4.39 -3.50 -22.57
C GLN A 45 -4.92 -4.82 -23.13
N LEU A 46 -6.23 -5.02 -23.07
CA LEU A 46 -6.88 -6.26 -23.51
C LEU A 46 -7.21 -6.28 -25.01
N ARG A 47 -7.51 -5.13 -25.64
CA ARG A 47 -8.14 -5.08 -26.97
C ARG A 47 -7.47 -4.17 -28.00
N LYS A 48 -6.59 -3.24 -27.60
CA LYS A 48 -5.91 -2.33 -28.55
C LYS A 48 -4.46 -2.74 -28.80
N GLY A 49 -3.92 -2.27 -29.92
CA GLY A 49 -2.54 -2.53 -30.32
C GLY A 49 -1.51 -1.84 -29.42
N GLU A 50 -0.32 -2.44 -29.34
CA GLU A 50 0.80 -2.04 -28.48
C GLU A 50 1.23 -0.57 -28.67
N GLY A 51 1.09 -0.03 -29.88
CA GLY A 51 1.40 1.37 -30.18
C GLY A 51 0.58 2.37 -29.37
N THR A 52 -0.74 2.15 -29.21
CA THR A 52 -1.60 3.04 -28.40
C THR A 52 -1.22 2.97 -26.92
N LEU A 53 -0.92 1.77 -26.42
CA LEU A 53 -0.50 1.58 -25.04
C LEU A 53 0.83 2.31 -24.76
N LYS A 54 1.80 2.18 -25.66
CA LYS A 54 3.08 2.89 -25.57
C LYS A 54 2.89 4.41 -25.54
N THR A 55 1.98 4.97 -26.34
CA THR A 55 1.66 6.42 -26.29
C THR A 55 1.14 6.85 -24.91
N LEU A 56 0.20 6.08 -24.33
CA LEU A 56 -0.34 6.37 -23.00
C LEU A 56 0.72 6.26 -21.90
N TYR A 57 1.58 5.24 -21.99
CA TYR A 57 2.73 5.11 -21.10
C TYR A 57 3.71 6.28 -21.23
N GLY A 58 3.90 6.82 -22.43
CA GLY A 58 4.74 8.02 -22.63
C GLY A 58 4.19 9.25 -21.89
N GLU A 59 2.87 9.45 -21.89
CA GLU A 59 2.25 10.54 -21.13
C GLU A 59 2.47 10.36 -19.61
N LEU A 60 2.27 9.14 -19.09
CA LEU A 60 2.48 8.84 -17.68
C LEU A 60 3.96 8.89 -17.28
N ALA A 61 4.86 8.49 -18.16
CA ALA A 61 6.31 8.65 -17.98
C ALA A 61 6.68 10.12 -17.80
N GLY A 62 6.09 11.02 -18.60
CA GLY A 62 6.26 12.46 -18.45
C GLY A 62 5.79 13.00 -17.09
N VAL A 63 4.74 12.42 -16.50
CA VAL A 63 4.29 12.76 -15.14
C VAL A 63 5.30 12.27 -14.09
N LEU A 64 5.75 11.01 -14.20
CA LEU A 64 6.71 10.43 -13.26
C LEU A 64 8.05 11.18 -13.25
N LEU A 65 8.55 11.57 -14.43
CA LEU A 65 9.76 12.40 -14.58
C LEU A 65 9.61 13.79 -13.93
N GLN A 66 8.39 14.32 -13.85
CA GLN A 66 8.18 15.59 -13.17
C GLN A 66 8.13 15.43 -11.66
N LEU A 67 7.55 14.34 -11.15
CA LEU A 67 7.52 14.03 -9.72
C LEU A 67 8.90 13.67 -9.16
N SER A 68 9.81 13.13 -10.00
CA SER A 68 11.18 12.80 -9.59
C SER A 68 12.12 14.00 -9.48
N LYS A 69 11.75 15.17 -10.02
CA LYS A 69 12.60 16.38 -9.98
C LYS A 69 12.68 17.01 -8.58
N PRO A 70 11.54 17.32 -7.91
CA PRO A 70 11.55 17.77 -6.53
C PRO A 70 12.36 16.88 -5.59
N SER A 71 13.16 17.51 -4.72
CA SER A 71 14.01 16.80 -3.77
C SER A 71 13.84 17.40 -2.38
N PHE A 72 13.67 16.53 -1.39
CA PHE A 72 13.43 16.90 0.00
C PHE A 72 14.45 16.23 0.91
N SER A 73 14.66 16.81 2.09
CA SER A 73 15.59 16.34 3.12
C SER A 73 14.98 15.35 4.10
N ARG A 74 13.65 15.16 4.07
CA ARG A 74 12.92 14.22 4.94
C ARG A 74 11.86 13.46 4.15
N ILE A 75 11.47 12.30 4.68
CA ILE A 75 10.35 11.47 4.21
C ILE A 75 9.13 11.83 5.05
N GLY A 76 8.06 12.24 4.38
CA GLY A 76 6.84 12.68 5.05
C GLY A 76 5.94 13.51 4.17
N SER A 77 4.90 14.09 4.76
CA SER A 77 3.93 14.88 4.02
C SER A 77 4.40 16.34 3.91
N PRO A 78 4.60 16.89 2.69
CA PRO A 78 5.01 18.28 2.53
C PRO A 78 3.86 19.23 2.84
N SER A 79 4.16 20.26 3.63
CA SER A 79 3.25 21.34 4.02
C SER A 79 3.83 22.70 3.62
N GLN A 80 2.96 23.63 3.27
CA GLN A 80 3.35 25.01 2.96
C GLN A 80 3.59 25.77 4.28
N VAL A 81 4.82 26.25 4.48
CA VAL A 81 5.24 26.95 5.72
C VAL A 81 5.41 28.46 5.50
N GLY A 82 5.49 28.89 4.24
CA GLY A 82 5.48 30.29 3.83
C GLY A 82 4.87 30.44 2.43
N GLU A 83 4.82 31.65 1.88
CA GLU A 83 4.12 31.90 0.59
C GLU A 83 4.60 31.00 -0.55
N LEU A 84 5.91 30.70 -0.62
CA LEU A 84 6.49 29.86 -1.69
C LEU A 84 7.35 28.70 -1.15
N THR A 85 7.38 28.52 0.17
CA THR A 85 8.25 27.58 0.88
C THR A 85 7.46 26.37 1.36
N TRP A 86 7.98 25.19 1.04
CA TRP A 86 7.38 23.91 1.38
C TRP A 86 8.39 23.07 2.16
N GLU A 87 7.96 22.53 3.29
CA GLU A 87 8.78 21.68 4.15
C GLU A 87 8.02 20.41 4.53
N VAL A 88 8.76 19.36 4.84
CA VAL A 88 8.19 18.10 5.31
C VAL A 88 8.11 18.17 6.84
N THR A 89 6.90 18.47 7.32
CA THR A 89 6.64 18.74 8.75
C THR A 89 5.95 17.59 9.47
N SER A 90 5.30 16.68 8.73
CA SER A 90 4.58 15.55 9.29
C SER A 90 4.99 14.21 8.68
N CYS A 91 4.70 13.13 9.39
CA CYS A 91 4.91 11.77 8.92
C CYS A 91 4.17 11.51 7.59
N ALA A 92 4.69 10.58 6.81
CA ALA A 92 4.07 10.14 5.57
C ALA A 92 2.72 9.48 5.88
N LEU A 93 1.66 9.92 5.20
CA LEU A 93 0.37 9.24 5.20
C LEU A 93 0.29 8.35 3.96
N SER A 94 0.66 7.07 4.10
CA SER A 94 0.52 6.08 3.02
C SER A 94 -0.89 5.50 2.99
N ILE A 95 -1.32 5.06 1.80
CA ILE A 95 -2.59 4.32 1.66
C ILE A 95 -2.60 3.10 2.57
N ASP A 96 -1.50 2.34 2.55
CA ASP A 96 -1.39 1.10 3.33
C ASP A 96 -1.59 1.35 4.83
N SER A 97 -0.93 2.38 5.39
CA SER A 97 -1.10 2.74 6.80
C SER A 97 -2.55 3.15 7.12
N ASN A 98 -3.19 3.89 6.22
CA ASN A 98 -4.60 4.26 6.36
C ASN A 98 -5.51 3.02 6.35
N GLU A 99 -5.31 2.09 5.41
CA GLU A 99 -6.10 0.87 5.32
C GLU A 99 -5.91 -0.05 6.53
N LEU A 100 -4.67 -0.17 7.03
CA LEU A 100 -4.38 -0.95 8.22
C LEU A 100 -5.17 -0.47 9.43
N VAL A 101 -5.37 0.85 9.58
CA VAL A 101 -6.21 1.42 10.64
C VAL A 101 -7.70 1.27 10.32
N ARG A 102 -8.11 1.63 9.10
CA ARG A 102 -9.53 1.69 8.70
C ARG A 102 -10.19 0.32 8.66
N VAL A 103 -9.50 -0.68 8.12
CA VAL A 103 -10.05 -2.03 7.91
C VAL A 103 -9.16 -3.15 8.49
N GLY A 104 -7.87 -2.91 8.72
CA GLY A 104 -6.92 -3.91 9.24
C GLY A 104 -6.93 -4.11 10.77
N SER A 105 -7.79 -3.41 11.52
CA SER A 105 -7.85 -3.45 12.99
C SER A 105 -6.55 -3.01 13.71
N LEU A 106 -5.62 -2.34 13.02
CA LEU A 106 -4.43 -1.77 13.65
C LEU A 106 -4.83 -0.52 14.44
N PRO A 107 -4.54 -0.43 15.76
CA PRO A 107 -4.77 0.81 16.50
C PRO A 107 -3.91 1.93 15.93
N GLN A 108 -4.48 3.13 15.78
CA GLN A 108 -3.77 4.31 15.27
C GLN A 108 -2.52 4.63 16.12
N SER A 109 -2.55 4.34 17.42
CA SER A 109 -1.41 4.52 18.34
C SER A 109 -0.19 3.64 18.04
N LYS A 110 -0.32 2.67 17.11
CA LYS A 110 0.79 1.84 16.63
C LYS A 110 1.45 2.39 15.36
N LEU A 111 0.85 3.40 14.72
CA LEU A 111 1.50 4.12 13.63
C LEU A 111 2.57 5.08 14.18
N PRO A 112 3.58 5.44 13.37
CA PRO A 112 4.53 6.50 13.73
C PRO A 112 3.80 7.81 14.08
N SER A 113 4.38 8.57 15.00
CA SER A 113 3.80 9.87 15.41
C SER A 113 3.63 10.78 14.18
N PRO A 114 2.45 11.40 13.99
CA PRO A 114 2.20 12.33 12.89
C PRO A 114 3.21 13.48 12.81
N GLU A 115 3.84 13.86 13.92
CA GLU A 115 4.78 14.98 14.03
C GLU A 115 6.23 14.58 13.72
N THR A 116 6.49 13.30 13.42
CA THR A 116 7.85 12.77 13.27
C THR A 116 8.11 12.26 11.85
N PRO A 117 8.47 13.15 10.90
CA PRO A 117 8.95 12.71 9.60
C PRO A 117 10.32 12.03 9.70
N PHE A 118 10.57 11.08 8.81
CA PHE A 118 11.82 10.31 8.82
C PHE A 118 12.94 11.08 8.13
N THR A 119 14.16 10.90 8.62
CA THR A 119 15.37 11.52 8.07
C THR A 119 16.19 10.54 7.23
N THR A 120 15.87 9.24 7.27
CA THR A 120 16.55 8.22 6.46
C THR A 120 15.60 7.21 5.84
N ALA A 121 15.96 6.68 4.66
CA ALA A 121 15.25 5.59 4.01
C ALA A 121 15.23 4.33 4.88
N SER A 122 16.36 3.98 5.50
CA SER A 122 16.46 2.79 6.35
C SER A 122 15.53 2.87 7.57
N SER A 123 15.40 4.04 8.22
CA SER A 123 14.47 4.20 9.34
C SER A 123 13.01 4.12 8.92
N TYR A 124 12.68 4.56 7.70
CA TYR A 124 11.35 4.41 7.13
C TYR A 124 10.98 2.94 6.85
N PHE A 125 11.89 2.17 6.22
CA PHE A 125 11.66 0.73 6.02
C PHE A 125 11.60 -0.05 7.33
N GLU A 126 12.39 0.32 8.34
CA GLU A 126 12.30 -0.26 9.68
C GLU A 126 10.93 0.02 10.32
N ALA A 127 10.43 1.26 10.22
CA ALA A 127 9.10 1.59 10.73
C ALA A 127 7.99 0.80 10.04
N ILE A 128 8.07 0.58 8.72
CA ILE A 128 7.13 -0.30 7.99
C ILE A 128 7.18 -1.73 8.54
N ALA A 129 8.37 -2.27 8.78
CA ALA A 129 8.52 -3.61 9.35
C ALA A 129 7.87 -3.73 10.74
N GLU A 130 8.03 -2.72 11.60
CA GLU A 130 7.37 -2.68 12.91
C GLU A 130 5.85 -2.55 12.79
N ILE A 131 5.34 -1.75 11.85
CA ILE A 131 3.90 -1.66 11.57
C ILE A 131 3.34 -3.03 11.17
N TYR A 132 4.07 -3.81 10.35
CA TYR A 132 3.59 -5.13 9.91
C TYR A 132 3.57 -6.16 11.04
N ILE A 133 4.55 -6.13 11.94
CA ILE A 133 4.53 -6.94 13.17
C ILE A 133 3.36 -6.52 14.06
N ALA A 134 3.19 -5.21 14.29
CA ALA A 134 2.07 -4.69 15.08
C ALA A 134 0.72 -5.09 14.47
N HIS A 135 0.58 -5.01 13.15
CA HIS A 135 -0.61 -5.44 12.44
C HIS A 135 -0.88 -6.92 12.68
N LEU A 136 0.09 -7.82 12.48
CA LEU A 136 -0.11 -9.25 12.75
C LEU A 136 -0.58 -9.49 14.19
N THR A 137 -0.02 -8.79 15.17
CA THR A 137 -0.41 -8.92 16.58
C THR A 137 -1.85 -8.44 16.83
N HIS A 138 -2.23 -7.28 16.28
CA HIS A 138 -3.53 -6.65 16.58
C HIS A 138 -4.67 -7.12 15.70
N GLN A 139 -4.40 -7.61 14.49
CA GLN A 139 -5.39 -8.05 13.53
C GLN A 139 -6.31 -9.10 14.17
N ARG A 140 -7.62 -8.85 14.12
CA ARG A 140 -8.67 -9.70 14.69
C ARG A 140 -9.42 -10.39 13.56
N ASN A 141 -9.99 -11.56 13.87
CA ASN A 141 -10.79 -12.41 12.97
C ASN A 141 -10.03 -12.84 11.70
N ASP A 142 -10.07 -14.13 11.37
CA ASP A 142 -9.48 -14.69 10.13
C ASP A 142 -8.02 -14.32 9.82
N ALA A 143 -7.28 -13.76 10.79
CA ALA A 143 -5.90 -13.31 10.64
C ALA A 143 -4.92 -14.44 10.32
N ILE A 144 -5.24 -15.67 10.76
CA ILE A 144 -4.43 -16.87 10.55
C ILE A 144 -5.31 -18.02 10.10
N GLU A 145 -4.90 -18.84 9.14
CA GLU A 145 -5.63 -20.03 8.68
C GLU A 145 -5.36 -21.26 9.56
N SER A 146 -4.14 -21.36 10.07
CA SER A 146 -3.65 -22.44 10.93
C SER A 146 -2.56 -21.93 11.88
N ALA A 147 -2.14 -22.78 12.83
CA ALA A 147 -0.98 -22.47 13.67
C ALA A 147 0.30 -22.28 12.84
N ASP A 148 0.48 -23.07 11.78
CA ASP A 148 1.64 -22.98 10.91
C ASP A 148 1.59 -21.75 10.01
N ASP A 149 0.41 -21.33 9.54
CA ASP A 149 0.23 -20.03 8.87
C ASP A 149 0.60 -18.87 9.81
N CYS A 150 0.24 -18.94 11.09
CA CYS A 150 0.66 -17.95 12.08
C CYS A 150 2.19 -17.90 12.25
N ARG A 151 2.86 -19.06 12.34
CA ARG A 151 4.33 -19.13 12.42
C ARG A 151 4.97 -18.58 11.16
N ARG A 152 4.49 -18.99 9.98
CA ARG A 152 4.92 -18.50 8.66
C ARG A 152 4.83 -16.98 8.56
N LYS A 153 3.68 -16.40 8.92
CA LYS A 153 3.47 -14.94 8.96
C LYS A 153 4.39 -14.23 9.95
N PHE A 154 4.62 -14.82 11.13
CA PHE A 154 5.51 -14.27 12.14
C PHE A 154 6.95 -14.24 11.65
N VAL A 155 7.46 -15.38 11.18
CA VAL A 155 8.83 -15.55 10.68
C VAL A 155 9.10 -14.53 9.56
N ALA A 156 8.21 -14.41 8.57
CA ALA A 156 8.35 -13.47 7.47
C ALA A 156 8.56 -12.02 7.95
N ARG A 157 7.74 -11.55 8.89
CA ARG A 157 7.81 -10.18 9.43
C ARG A 157 9.05 -9.94 10.27
N TYR A 158 9.45 -10.92 11.08
CA TYR A 158 10.66 -10.81 11.91
C TYR A 158 11.94 -10.79 11.07
N LEU A 159 12.01 -11.64 10.05
CA LEU A 159 13.14 -11.65 9.14
C LEU A 159 13.17 -10.39 8.26
N PHE A 160 12.02 -9.92 7.78
CA PHE A 160 11.92 -8.63 7.08
C PHE A 160 12.41 -7.47 7.98
N ARG A 161 12.03 -7.46 9.26
CA ARG A 161 12.56 -6.50 10.24
C ARG A 161 14.07 -6.61 10.43
N LYS A 162 14.63 -7.83 10.51
CA LYS A 162 16.09 -8.03 10.60
C LYS A 162 16.80 -7.47 9.36
N LEU A 163 16.23 -7.67 8.16
CA LEU A 163 16.74 -7.08 6.92
C LEU A 163 16.68 -5.54 6.95
N ALA A 164 15.57 -4.96 7.44
CA ALA A 164 15.41 -3.52 7.56
C ALA A 164 16.45 -2.91 8.53
N ARG A 165 16.56 -3.46 9.74
CA ARG A 165 17.56 -3.05 10.76
C ARG A 165 18.99 -3.21 10.29
N GLY A 166 19.27 -4.28 9.55
CA GLY A 166 20.56 -4.53 8.91
C GLY A 166 20.82 -3.70 7.65
N ARG A 167 19.91 -2.79 7.28
CA ARG A 167 19.93 -1.96 6.05
C ARG A 167 20.08 -2.77 4.75
N LYS A 168 19.68 -4.05 4.78
CA LYS A 168 19.76 -4.95 3.63
C LYS A 168 18.69 -4.62 2.59
N LEU A 169 17.54 -4.11 3.03
CA LEU A 169 16.45 -3.68 2.13
C LEU A 169 16.81 -2.43 1.30
N THR A 170 17.68 -1.58 1.82
CA THR A 170 18.11 -0.30 1.19
C THR A 170 19.55 -0.36 0.69
N GLN A 171 20.21 -1.52 0.76
CA GLN A 171 21.66 -1.65 0.58
C GLN A 171 22.17 -1.15 -0.78
N ARG A 172 21.39 -1.37 -1.85
CA ARG A 172 21.76 -0.94 -3.20
C ARG A 172 21.85 0.59 -3.32
N TRP A 173 20.94 1.28 -2.65
CA TRP A 173 20.79 2.74 -2.70
C TRP A 173 21.22 3.40 -1.39
N ILE A 174 22.12 2.76 -0.63
CA ILE A 174 22.57 3.24 0.68
C ILE A 174 23.21 4.64 0.63
N ALA A 175 23.79 5.02 -0.52
CA ALA A 175 24.30 6.36 -0.75
C ALA A 175 23.21 7.45 -0.65
N PHE A 176 21.95 7.07 -0.90
CA PHE A 176 20.76 7.90 -0.81
C PHE A 176 19.96 7.69 0.48
N ASP A 177 20.54 7.02 1.49
CA ASP A 177 19.85 6.75 2.75
C ASP A 177 19.39 8.04 3.44
N LYS A 178 20.14 9.15 3.30
CA LYS A 178 19.77 10.48 3.82
C LYS A 178 19.10 11.39 2.78
N GLY A 179 18.64 10.82 1.67
CA GLY A 179 18.04 11.53 0.55
C GLY A 179 18.99 11.71 -0.66
N PRO A 180 18.54 12.40 -1.72
CA PRO A 180 17.29 13.16 -1.77
C PRO A 180 16.03 12.28 -1.78
N PHE A 181 15.00 12.72 -1.08
CA PHE A 181 13.68 12.09 -1.10
C PHE A 181 12.78 12.73 -2.16
N LYS A 182 12.09 11.92 -2.95
CA LYS A 182 11.31 12.35 -4.11
C LYS A 182 9.82 12.32 -3.80
N ILE A 183 9.01 13.02 -4.60
CA ILE A 183 7.56 12.97 -4.43
C ILE A 183 7.05 11.62 -4.92
N TRP A 184 6.22 11.02 -4.08
CA TRP A 184 5.54 9.77 -4.33
C TRP A 184 4.06 9.94 -4.05
N CYS A 185 3.21 9.34 -4.87
CA CYS A 185 1.77 9.26 -4.61
C CYS A 185 1.34 7.80 -4.74
N ASP A 186 0.81 7.24 -3.66
CA ASP A 186 0.44 5.82 -3.64
C ASP A 186 -0.71 5.46 -4.59
N ASP A 187 -1.61 6.42 -4.84
CA ASP A 187 -2.75 6.26 -5.75
C ASP A 187 -2.54 6.90 -7.12
N LEU A 188 -1.30 7.24 -7.48
CA LEU A 188 -1.02 7.66 -8.86
C LEU A 188 -1.15 6.45 -9.77
N ARG A 189 -2.33 6.25 -10.34
CA ARG A 189 -2.68 5.16 -11.25
C ARG A 189 -3.55 5.68 -12.40
N PRO A 190 -3.70 4.93 -13.51
CA PRO A 190 -4.41 5.43 -14.68
C PRO A 190 -5.85 5.88 -14.44
N THR A 191 -6.52 5.34 -13.41
CA THR A 191 -7.88 5.75 -13.03
C THR A 191 -7.95 7.22 -12.62
N ASN A 192 -6.87 7.76 -12.08
CA ASN A 192 -6.80 9.13 -11.56
C ASN A 192 -6.22 10.11 -12.58
N VAL A 193 -6.15 9.70 -13.85
CA VAL A 193 -5.66 10.50 -14.97
C VAL A 193 -6.81 10.77 -15.94
N LEU A 194 -6.98 12.04 -16.31
CA LEU A 194 -7.97 12.49 -17.27
C LEU A 194 -7.27 12.71 -18.61
N LEU A 195 -7.82 12.09 -19.66
CA LEU A 195 -7.30 12.22 -21.02
C LEU A 195 -8.27 13.05 -21.87
N ASN A 196 -7.72 13.83 -22.79
CA ASN A 196 -8.52 14.48 -23.83
C ASN A 196 -8.76 13.52 -25.02
N LYS A 197 -9.51 13.99 -26.02
CA LYS A 197 -9.87 13.21 -27.22
C LYS A 197 -8.67 12.73 -28.06
N VAL A 198 -7.49 13.35 -27.89
CA VAL A 198 -6.25 12.99 -28.59
C VAL A 198 -5.27 12.23 -27.69
N LEU A 199 -5.75 11.65 -26.58
CA LEU A 199 -4.97 10.85 -25.63
C LEU A 199 -3.83 11.60 -24.94
N LYS A 200 -3.97 12.92 -24.78
CA LYS A 200 -3.07 13.73 -23.94
C LYS A 200 -3.65 13.93 -22.56
N ILE A 201 -2.78 14.00 -21.55
CA ILE A 201 -3.21 14.26 -20.17
C ILE A 201 -3.79 15.67 -20.09
N ALA A 202 -5.06 15.73 -19.69
CA ALA A 202 -5.80 16.96 -19.42
C ALA A 202 -5.85 17.29 -17.92
N GLY A 203 -5.65 16.29 -17.06
CA GLY A 203 -5.66 16.47 -15.61
C GLY A 203 -5.19 15.22 -14.88
N VAL A 204 -4.55 15.39 -13.73
CA VAL A 204 -4.25 14.31 -12.77
C VAL A 204 -4.89 14.68 -11.44
N VAL A 205 -5.75 13.79 -10.94
CA VAL A 205 -6.53 13.99 -9.72
C VAL A 205 -6.04 13.07 -8.61
N ASP A 206 -6.69 13.16 -7.45
CA ASP A 206 -6.53 12.24 -6.34
C ASP A 206 -5.12 12.17 -5.75
N TRP A 207 -4.67 13.33 -5.23
CA TRP A 207 -3.34 13.50 -4.65
C TRP A 207 -3.31 13.28 -3.12
N GLU A 208 -4.36 12.73 -2.52
CA GLU A 208 -4.54 12.70 -1.06
C GLU A 208 -3.47 11.86 -0.33
N PHE A 209 -2.90 10.86 -0.99
CA PHE A 209 -1.81 10.03 -0.46
C PHE A 209 -0.45 10.36 -1.09
N THR A 210 -0.17 11.66 -1.23
CA THR A 210 1.11 12.16 -1.74
C THR A 210 2.05 12.54 -0.60
N TYR A 211 3.26 12.01 -0.62
CA TYR A 211 4.30 12.25 0.38
C TYR A 211 5.70 12.17 -0.26
N THR A 212 6.74 12.53 0.47
CA THR A 212 8.13 12.35 0.03
C THR A 212 8.62 10.98 0.49
N ALA A 213 9.21 10.20 -0.42
CA ALA A 213 9.54 8.79 -0.20
C ALA A 213 11.03 8.49 -0.46
N PRO A 214 11.54 7.35 0.03
CA PRO A 214 12.84 6.82 -0.37
C PRO A 214 13.00 6.72 -1.90
N ILE A 215 14.24 6.83 -2.40
CA ILE A 215 14.51 6.82 -3.84
C ILE A 215 14.12 5.47 -4.48
N GLU A 216 14.17 4.39 -3.70
CA GLU A 216 13.75 3.05 -4.07
C GLU A 216 12.34 3.03 -4.66
N PHE A 217 11.44 3.89 -4.15
CA PHE A 217 10.06 3.97 -4.63
C PHE A 217 10.01 4.57 -6.04
N THR A 218 10.76 5.65 -6.27
CA THR A 218 10.82 6.33 -7.58
C THR A 218 11.52 5.48 -8.63
N TYR A 219 12.50 4.68 -8.21
CA TYR A 219 13.23 3.76 -9.07
C TYR A 219 12.55 2.40 -9.23
N ALA A 220 11.41 2.16 -8.59
CA ALA A 220 10.60 0.97 -8.86
C ALA A 220 9.69 1.21 -10.09
N PRO A 221 9.57 0.23 -11.00
CA PRO A 221 8.53 0.27 -12.03
C PRO A 221 7.13 0.50 -11.43
N PRO A 222 6.23 1.21 -12.13
CA PRO A 222 4.89 1.45 -11.60
C PRO A 222 4.08 0.15 -11.46
N TRP A 223 3.59 -0.15 -10.27
CA TRP A 223 2.81 -1.38 -10.02
C TRP A 223 1.52 -1.49 -10.87
N TRP A 224 0.95 -0.36 -11.27
CA TRP A 224 -0.31 -0.29 -12.01
C TRP A 224 -0.17 -0.60 -13.51
N LEU A 225 0.99 -1.07 -13.98
CA LEU A 225 1.17 -1.48 -15.38
C LEU A 225 0.21 -2.59 -15.81
N LEU A 226 -0.32 -3.41 -14.89
CA LEU A 226 -1.39 -4.36 -15.17
C LEU A 226 -2.78 -3.90 -14.71
N ILE A 227 -2.86 -2.74 -14.05
CA ILE A 227 -4.04 -2.13 -13.40
C ILE A 227 -4.59 -2.98 -12.25
N GLU A 228 -4.81 -4.27 -12.51
CA GLU A 228 -5.17 -5.27 -11.53
C GLU A 228 -3.97 -5.62 -10.65
N ARG A 229 -4.22 -5.69 -9.34
CA ARG A 229 -3.16 -5.96 -8.37
C ARG A 229 -2.88 -7.46 -8.30
N LEU A 230 -1.66 -7.80 -7.89
CA LEU A 230 -1.23 -9.18 -7.71
C LEU A 230 -2.20 -9.98 -6.84
N GLU A 231 -2.70 -9.39 -5.75
CA GLU A 231 -3.60 -10.05 -4.80
C GLU A 231 -4.94 -10.49 -5.39
N TYR A 232 -5.35 -9.91 -6.52
CA TYR A 232 -6.60 -10.24 -7.21
C TYR A 232 -6.34 -10.93 -8.56
N TRP A 233 -5.10 -11.29 -8.87
CA TRP A 233 -4.74 -11.90 -10.14
C TRP A 233 -5.11 -13.40 -10.15
N PRO A 234 -6.10 -13.84 -10.96
CA PRO A 234 -6.64 -15.19 -10.85
C PRO A 234 -5.64 -16.30 -11.21
N GLN A 235 -4.67 -16.00 -12.08
CA GLN A 235 -3.67 -16.97 -12.57
C GLN A 235 -2.44 -17.08 -11.65
N GLY A 236 -2.40 -16.32 -10.55
CA GLY A 236 -1.33 -16.36 -9.57
C GLY A 236 -0.10 -15.51 -9.91
N LEU A 237 0.91 -15.58 -9.03
CA LEU A 237 2.07 -14.68 -9.02
C LEU A 237 2.96 -14.79 -10.26
N ASP A 238 3.19 -15.99 -10.76
CA ASP A 238 4.10 -16.19 -11.89
C ASP A 238 3.51 -15.63 -13.18
N ASP A 239 2.23 -15.91 -13.46
CA ASP A 239 1.54 -15.32 -14.62
C ASP A 239 1.46 -13.79 -14.51
N TRP A 240 1.18 -13.25 -13.31
CA TRP A 240 1.21 -11.81 -13.08
C TRP A 240 2.62 -11.24 -13.37
N THR A 241 3.68 -11.92 -12.92
CA THR A 241 5.07 -11.49 -13.13
C THR A 241 5.43 -11.48 -14.62
N ASP A 242 5.07 -12.54 -15.36
CA ASP A 242 5.33 -12.65 -16.80
C ASP A 242 4.57 -11.57 -17.60
N MET A 243 3.30 -11.36 -17.24
CA MET A 243 2.49 -10.32 -17.88
C MET A 243 3.00 -8.93 -17.54
N PHE A 244 3.43 -8.70 -16.30
CA PHE A 244 4.01 -7.44 -15.86
C PHE A 244 5.30 -7.15 -16.61
N ASP A 245 6.20 -8.14 -16.75
CA ASP A 245 7.46 -7.99 -17.49
C ASP A 245 7.22 -7.54 -18.94
N ARG A 246 6.28 -8.19 -19.64
CA ARG A 246 5.91 -7.80 -21.01
C ARG A 246 5.45 -6.34 -21.08
N ARG A 247 4.57 -5.92 -20.16
CA ARG A 247 4.09 -4.52 -20.13
C ARG A 247 5.18 -3.54 -19.70
N PHE A 248 6.06 -3.99 -18.82
CA PHE A 248 7.20 -3.23 -18.36
C PHE A 248 8.15 -2.92 -19.51
N GLN A 249 8.44 -3.86 -20.41
CA GLN A 249 9.26 -3.57 -21.60
C GLN A 249 8.64 -2.48 -22.49
N THR A 250 7.32 -2.52 -22.73
CA THR A 250 6.62 -1.47 -23.50
C THR A 250 6.69 -0.12 -22.77
N PHE A 251 6.45 -0.10 -21.46
CA PHE A 251 6.53 1.12 -20.64
C PHE A 251 7.95 1.69 -20.60
N LEU A 252 8.95 0.83 -20.43
CA LEU A 252 10.34 1.22 -20.33
C LEU A 252 10.83 1.87 -21.62
N GLN A 253 10.43 1.36 -22.78
CA GLN A 253 10.69 2.02 -24.04
C GLN A 253 10.00 3.40 -24.12
N ALA A 254 8.77 3.53 -23.64
CA ALA A 254 8.08 4.82 -23.59
C ALA A 254 8.76 5.83 -22.65
N MET A 255 9.29 5.36 -21.52
CA MET A 255 10.09 6.17 -20.59
C MET A 255 11.39 6.65 -21.25
N ILE A 256 12.13 5.76 -21.91
CA ILE A 256 13.36 6.11 -22.63
C ILE A 256 13.08 7.17 -23.72
N ASP A 257 12.03 6.97 -24.51
CA ASP A 257 11.62 7.92 -25.55
C ASP A 257 11.27 9.29 -24.94
N CYS A 258 10.60 9.30 -23.78
CA CYS A 258 10.24 10.52 -23.05
C CYS A 258 11.47 11.26 -22.50
N GLU A 259 12.40 10.54 -21.87
CA GLU A 259 13.67 11.08 -21.36
C GLU A 259 14.52 11.69 -22.48
N ASN A 260 14.59 11.01 -23.63
CA ASN A 260 15.34 11.48 -24.79
C ASN A 260 14.70 12.74 -25.40
N ALA A 261 13.37 12.77 -25.51
CA ALA A 261 12.65 13.94 -26.05
C ALA A 261 12.75 15.18 -25.15
N THR A 262 12.97 15.00 -23.86
CA THR A 262 13.07 16.08 -22.87
C THR A 262 14.51 16.42 -22.48
N SER A 263 15.51 15.77 -23.09
CA SER A 263 16.94 15.97 -22.84
C SER A 263 17.30 15.91 -21.35
N VAL A 264 16.71 14.95 -20.64
CA VAL A 264 16.96 14.71 -19.20
C VAL A 264 18.42 14.28 -19.02
N LYS A 265 19.06 14.79 -17.96
CA LYS A 265 20.45 14.41 -17.62
C LYS A 265 20.49 12.96 -17.18
N GLU A 266 21.64 12.29 -17.38
CA GLU A 266 21.77 10.86 -17.10
C GLU A 266 21.41 10.51 -15.64
N GLU A 267 21.82 11.34 -14.68
CA GLU A 267 21.53 11.17 -13.25
C GLU A 267 20.06 11.39 -12.87
N GLU A 268 19.26 11.99 -13.75
CA GLU A 268 17.82 12.24 -13.56
C GLU A 268 16.94 11.21 -14.29
N ARG A 269 17.55 10.30 -15.08
CA ARG A 269 16.84 9.25 -15.80
C ARG A 269 16.29 8.20 -14.82
N LEU A 270 15.07 7.76 -15.09
CA LEU A 270 14.36 6.74 -14.31
C LEU A 270 14.42 5.37 -14.97
N SER A 271 14.55 5.31 -16.31
CA SER A 271 14.52 4.05 -17.06
C SER A 271 15.59 3.05 -16.63
N GLY A 272 16.84 3.50 -16.47
CA GLY A 272 17.95 2.67 -15.98
C GLY A 272 17.66 2.08 -14.59
N PRO A 273 17.44 2.92 -13.57
CA PRO A 273 17.10 2.43 -12.23
C PRO A 273 15.84 1.55 -12.17
N MET A 274 14.80 1.85 -12.97
CA MET A 274 13.60 1.02 -13.08
C MET A 274 13.90 -0.37 -13.63
N ARG A 275 14.73 -0.48 -14.67
CA ARG A 275 15.18 -1.75 -15.22
C ARG A 275 15.94 -2.55 -14.16
N GLU A 276 16.92 -1.93 -13.53
CA GLU A 276 17.73 -2.57 -12.51
C GLU A 276 16.89 -3.05 -11.32
N SER A 277 15.91 -2.25 -10.88
CA SER A 277 15.03 -2.57 -9.76
C SER A 277 14.16 -3.81 -10.04
N TRP A 278 13.72 -3.98 -11.29
CA TRP A 278 13.00 -5.18 -11.72
C TRP A 278 13.92 -6.40 -11.76
N GLU A 279 15.07 -6.28 -12.42
CA GLU A 279 16.04 -7.38 -12.59
C GLU A 279 16.67 -7.85 -11.28
N SER A 280 16.88 -6.94 -10.32
CA SER A 280 17.46 -7.23 -9.00
C SER A 280 16.45 -7.73 -7.97
N CYS A 281 15.15 -7.75 -8.32
CA CYS A 281 14.03 -7.96 -7.39
C CYS A 281 13.88 -6.88 -6.30
N ASP A 282 14.48 -5.69 -6.43
CA ASP A 282 14.24 -4.57 -5.50
C ASP A 282 12.81 -4.03 -5.61
N PHE A 283 12.19 -4.14 -6.80
CA PHE A 283 10.76 -3.84 -7.00
C PHE A 283 9.89 -4.54 -5.95
N TRP A 284 10.18 -5.80 -5.64
CA TRP A 284 9.37 -6.60 -4.71
C TRP A 284 9.50 -6.13 -3.27
N ILE A 285 10.64 -5.56 -2.88
CA ILE A 285 10.82 -4.93 -1.55
C ILE A 285 9.88 -3.72 -1.43
N VAL A 286 9.85 -2.87 -2.46
CA VAL A 286 8.96 -1.70 -2.51
C VAL A 286 7.50 -2.11 -2.57
N TYR A 287 7.17 -3.13 -3.37
CA TYR A 287 5.82 -3.68 -3.47
C TYR A 287 5.34 -4.20 -2.10
N ALA A 288 6.15 -5.03 -1.45
CA ALA A 288 5.84 -5.58 -0.13
C ALA A 288 5.70 -4.48 0.94
N ALA A 289 6.55 -3.46 0.90
CA ALA A 289 6.53 -2.34 1.85
C ALA A 289 5.30 -1.42 1.72
N ARG A 290 4.55 -1.53 0.62
CA ARG A 290 3.38 -0.69 0.32
C ARG A 290 2.07 -1.45 0.30
N LYS A 291 2.10 -2.77 0.41
CA LYS A 291 0.95 -3.66 0.22
C LYS A 291 0.96 -4.73 1.29
N SER A 292 0.50 -4.35 2.49
CA SER A 292 0.39 -5.26 3.63
C SER A 292 -0.40 -6.54 3.33
N ASN A 293 -1.45 -6.47 2.50
CA ASN A 293 -2.24 -7.62 2.08
C ASN A 293 -1.48 -8.61 1.18
N ALA A 294 -0.52 -8.12 0.40
CA ALA A 294 0.28 -8.94 -0.50
C ALA A 294 1.59 -9.42 0.14
N PHE A 295 1.88 -8.95 1.36
CA PHE A 295 3.18 -9.06 1.99
C PHE A 295 3.63 -10.52 2.09
N ASP A 296 2.79 -11.41 2.61
CA ASP A 296 3.17 -12.80 2.89
C ASP A 296 3.55 -13.55 1.60
N SER A 297 2.70 -13.46 0.57
CA SER A 297 2.98 -14.08 -0.74
C SER A 297 4.21 -13.46 -1.40
N THR A 298 4.32 -12.13 -1.40
CA THR A 298 5.47 -11.43 -2.01
C THR A 298 6.78 -11.77 -1.30
N TYR A 299 6.76 -11.78 0.03
CA TYR A 299 7.94 -12.04 0.85
C TYR A 299 8.50 -13.44 0.56
N TRP A 300 7.67 -14.48 0.71
CA TRP A 300 8.13 -15.86 0.57
C TRP A 300 8.55 -16.21 -0.85
N ASN A 301 7.86 -15.67 -1.87
CA ASN A 301 8.15 -16.01 -3.25
C ASN A 301 9.27 -15.16 -3.88
N LYS A 302 9.43 -13.89 -3.47
CA LYS A 302 10.31 -12.94 -4.19
C LYS A 302 11.40 -12.30 -3.32
N ILE A 303 11.28 -12.34 -1.98
CA ILE A 303 12.23 -11.67 -1.06
C ILE A 303 13.07 -12.67 -0.27
N ASP A 304 12.47 -13.67 0.38
CA ASP A 304 13.16 -14.59 1.29
C ASP A 304 14.40 -15.22 0.65
N GLN A 305 14.21 -15.85 -0.51
CA GLN A 305 15.26 -16.64 -1.16
C GLN A 305 16.46 -15.81 -1.61
N ARG A 306 16.24 -14.50 -1.85
CA ARG A 306 17.31 -13.55 -2.20
C ARG A 306 18.27 -13.31 -1.04
N PHE A 307 17.77 -13.33 0.20
CA PHE A 307 18.56 -12.99 1.38
C PHE A 307 18.95 -14.19 2.24
N PHE A 308 18.17 -15.27 2.20
CA PHE A 308 18.31 -16.41 3.09
C PHE A 308 18.56 -17.74 2.36
N GLY A 309 18.70 -17.70 1.03
CA GLY A 309 19.02 -18.87 0.20
C GLY A 309 17.78 -19.56 -0.37
N GLN A 310 18.00 -20.41 -1.37
CA GLN A 310 16.94 -21.15 -2.05
C GLN A 310 16.23 -22.13 -1.09
N THR A 311 14.98 -22.47 -1.41
CA THR A 311 14.21 -23.52 -0.72
C THR A 311 13.51 -24.38 -1.76
N ASP A 312 13.31 -25.66 -1.44
CA ASP A 312 12.60 -26.59 -2.32
C ASP A 312 11.08 -26.38 -2.26
N ASN A 313 10.56 -25.90 -1.12
CA ASN A 313 9.14 -25.65 -0.92
C ASN A 313 8.92 -24.30 -0.22
N VAL A 314 8.42 -23.33 -0.99
CA VAL A 314 8.12 -21.98 -0.49
C VAL A 314 7.14 -22.01 0.69
N GLU A 315 6.22 -22.98 0.77
CA GLU A 315 5.24 -23.07 1.87
C GLU A 315 5.86 -23.51 3.20
N ASP A 316 6.87 -24.39 3.16
CA ASP A 316 7.57 -24.89 4.35
C ASP A 316 8.86 -24.15 4.68
N ALA A 317 9.29 -23.22 3.81
CA ALA A 317 10.52 -22.44 3.95
C ALA A 317 10.71 -21.84 5.36
N TRP A 318 9.63 -21.38 6.00
CA TRP A 318 9.68 -20.79 7.33
C TRP A 318 10.28 -21.73 8.40
N ARG A 319 10.15 -23.06 8.23
CA ARG A 319 10.73 -24.06 9.14
C ARG A 319 12.26 -24.05 9.07
N GLU A 320 12.81 -23.96 7.86
CA GLU A 320 14.26 -23.85 7.62
C GLU A 320 14.82 -22.53 8.16
N ARG A 321 14.00 -21.48 8.23
CA ARG A 321 14.41 -20.16 8.71
C ARG A 321 14.28 -19.99 10.23
N LEU A 322 13.79 -20.99 10.97
CA LEU A 322 13.61 -20.88 12.41
C LEU A 322 14.92 -20.59 13.15
N ASP A 323 16.05 -21.10 12.69
CA ASP A 323 17.35 -20.88 13.35
C ASP A 323 17.91 -19.47 13.19
N LEU A 324 17.26 -18.63 12.37
CA LEU A 324 17.56 -17.21 12.25
C LEU A 324 16.87 -16.36 13.33
N LEU A 325 15.95 -16.95 14.11
CA LEU A 325 15.27 -16.34 15.24
C LEU A 325 16.01 -16.64 16.55
N SER A 326 16.06 -15.67 17.46
CA SER A 326 16.55 -15.88 18.82
C SER A 326 15.58 -16.75 19.63
N GLY A 327 16.02 -17.27 20.78
CA GLY A 327 15.14 -18.01 21.70
C GLY A 327 13.92 -17.19 22.13
N GLU A 328 14.13 -15.91 22.49
CA GLU A 328 13.06 -14.99 22.87
C GLU A 328 12.06 -14.75 21.72
N GLU A 329 12.55 -14.62 20.48
CA GLU A 329 11.68 -14.45 19.31
C GLU A 329 10.87 -15.72 19.00
N LYS A 330 11.44 -16.91 19.23
CA LYS A 330 10.72 -18.19 19.11
C LYS A 330 9.64 -18.33 20.19
N ASP A 331 9.93 -17.92 21.42
CA ASP A 331 8.95 -17.94 22.52
C ASP A 331 7.80 -16.94 22.26
N GLU A 332 8.12 -15.74 21.75
CA GLU A 332 7.12 -14.76 21.35
C GLU A 332 6.22 -15.28 20.22
N MET A 333 6.81 -15.96 19.23
CA MET A 333 6.08 -16.61 18.15
C MET A 333 5.07 -17.62 18.70
N GLU A 334 5.52 -18.56 19.53
CA GLU A 334 4.64 -19.61 20.07
C GLU A 334 3.54 -19.04 20.98
N LYS A 335 3.84 -17.98 21.74
CA LYS A 335 2.83 -17.25 22.50
C LYS A 335 1.77 -16.63 21.57
N LEU A 336 2.19 -15.95 20.50
CA LEU A 336 1.26 -15.37 19.54
C LEU A 336 0.41 -16.45 18.85
N VAL A 337 1.02 -17.56 18.45
CA VAL A 337 0.33 -18.71 17.84
C VAL A 337 -0.74 -19.25 18.78
N ALA A 338 -0.42 -19.44 20.06
CA ALA A 338 -1.38 -19.89 21.06
C ALA A 338 -2.54 -18.90 21.21
N GLU A 339 -2.25 -17.60 21.33
CA GLU A 339 -3.27 -16.56 21.45
C GLU A 339 -4.20 -16.49 20.23
N LYS A 340 -3.66 -16.55 19.01
CA LYS A 340 -4.43 -16.48 17.75
C LYS A 340 -5.25 -17.73 17.51
N THR A 341 -4.68 -18.91 17.75
CA THR A 341 -5.36 -20.21 17.61
C THR A 341 -6.52 -20.29 18.60
N LEU A 342 -6.30 -19.89 19.86
CA LEU A 342 -7.35 -19.83 20.86
C LEU A 342 -8.52 -18.94 20.41
N ARG A 343 -8.23 -17.75 19.88
CA ARG A 343 -9.27 -16.81 19.41
C ARG A 343 -10.05 -17.31 18.21
N ARG A 344 -9.40 -18.00 17.26
CA ARG A 344 -10.05 -18.52 16.03
C ARG A 344 -10.92 -19.75 16.30
N PHE A 345 -10.44 -20.68 17.12
CA PHE A 345 -11.08 -21.99 17.30
C PHE A 345 -11.89 -22.13 18.61
N MET A 346 -11.98 -21.07 19.44
CA MET A 346 -12.92 -21.04 20.58
C MET A 346 -14.36 -20.78 20.11
N PRO A 347 -15.36 -21.54 20.59
CA PRO A 347 -16.77 -21.26 20.33
C PRO A 347 -17.14 -19.87 20.86
N ARG A 348 -17.83 -19.06 20.04
CA ARG A 348 -18.23 -17.67 20.37
C ARG A 348 -18.91 -17.50 21.74
N LYS A 349 -19.57 -18.54 22.26
CA LYS A 349 -20.20 -18.56 23.60
C LYS A 349 -19.21 -18.66 24.78
N LYS A 350 -18.02 -19.24 24.59
CA LYS A 350 -16.96 -19.34 25.62
C LYS A 350 -16.03 -18.13 25.63
N ALA A 351 -15.81 -17.49 24.48
CA ALA A 351 -15.00 -16.28 24.38
C ALA A 351 -15.55 -15.09 25.20
N LYS A 352 -16.89 -14.99 25.33
CA LYS A 352 -17.54 -13.97 26.17
C LYS A 352 -17.27 -14.18 27.67
N LYS A 353 -17.32 -15.43 28.15
CA LYS A 353 -17.02 -15.78 29.56
C LYS A 353 -15.56 -15.59 29.93
N VAL A 354 -14.61 -15.82 29.01
CA VAL A 354 -13.18 -15.57 29.27
C VAL A 354 -12.87 -14.07 29.29
N LYS A 355 -13.57 -13.26 28.48
CA LYS A 355 -13.49 -11.79 28.55
C LYS A 355 -14.05 -11.25 29.86
N GLU A 356 -15.24 -11.70 30.26
CA GLU A 356 -15.86 -11.30 31.55
C GLU A 356 -15.00 -11.73 32.75
N GLY A 357 -14.27 -12.85 32.66
CA GLY A 357 -13.32 -13.27 33.70
C GLY A 357 -12.04 -12.44 33.77
N LYS A 358 -11.50 -11.97 32.63
CA LYS A 358 -10.30 -11.10 32.58
C LYS A 358 -10.60 -9.67 33.02
N GLU A 359 -11.76 -9.13 32.66
CA GLU A 359 -12.22 -7.81 33.13
C GLU A 359 -12.49 -7.80 34.64
N GLN A 360 -12.85 -8.96 35.24
CA GLN A 360 -13.00 -9.11 36.70
C GLN A 360 -11.67 -9.27 37.47
N GLU A 361 -10.59 -9.73 36.81
CA GLU A 361 -9.25 -9.78 37.42
C GLU A 361 -8.53 -8.43 37.32
N GLU A 362 -8.70 -7.68 36.24
CA GLU A 362 -8.15 -6.32 36.10
C GLU A 362 -8.94 -5.27 36.91
N GLY A 363 -10.21 -5.53 37.23
CA GLY A 363 -11.08 -4.62 38.01
C GLY A 363 -10.97 -4.72 39.54
N LYS A 364 -10.04 -5.51 40.08
CA LYS A 364 -9.87 -5.67 41.55
C LYS A 364 -8.74 -4.86 42.18
N GLU A 365 -7.99 -4.08 41.39
CA GLU A 365 -6.84 -3.33 41.91
C GLU A 365 -7.06 -1.83 42.15
N ASP A 366 -8.21 -1.25 41.80
CA ASP A 366 -8.49 0.17 42.08
C ASP A 366 -9.95 0.39 42.49
N ASP A 367 -10.20 0.36 43.80
CA ASP A 367 -11.50 0.72 44.36
C ASP A 367 -11.35 1.73 45.52
N HIS A 368 -11.14 3.00 45.18
CA HIS A 368 -11.45 4.10 46.10
C HIS A 368 -11.99 5.35 45.38
N LYS A 369 -13.33 5.49 45.49
CA LYS A 369 -14.15 6.71 45.59
C LYS A 369 -14.12 7.71 44.43
N SER A 370 -15.24 7.82 43.72
CA SER A 370 -16.11 9.01 43.81
C SER A 370 -17.46 8.78 43.10
N GLU A 371 -18.52 9.07 43.83
CA GLU A 371 -19.92 9.02 43.42
C GLU A 371 -20.33 10.25 42.59
N GLU A 372 -21.25 9.98 41.66
CA GLU A 372 -22.34 10.83 41.17
C GLU A 372 -22.04 12.09 40.34
N ASN A 373 -22.33 11.97 39.03
CA ASN A 373 -23.37 12.79 38.41
C ASN A 373 -23.97 12.08 37.19
N LYS A 374 -25.26 11.74 37.28
CA LYS A 374 -26.10 11.26 36.19
C LYS A 374 -26.52 12.43 35.31
N ALA A 375 -26.29 12.33 34.00
CA ALA A 375 -27.02 13.08 33.00
C ALA A 375 -27.54 12.10 31.93
N GLU A 376 -28.87 12.04 31.85
CA GLU A 376 -29.69 11.39 30.82
C GLU A 376 -29.30 11.84 29.41
N VAL A 377 -29.04 10.90 28.50
CA VAL A 377 -29.15 11.12 27.06
C VAL A 377 -29.79 9.88 26.43
N ASP A 378 -30.90 10.12 25.75
CA ASP A 378 -31.80 9.14 25.15
C ASP A 378 -31.13 8.17 24.17
N ALA A 379 -31.60 6.92 24.22
CA ALA A 379 -31.23 5.85 23.31
C ALA A 379 -31.89 6.04 21.93
N ILE A 380 -31.08 6.12 20.87
CA ILE A 380 -31.54 5.85 19.50
C ILE A 380 -31.03 4.45 19.13
N ASP A 381 -31.98 3.52 19.03
CA ASP A 381 -31.79 2.12 18.66
C ASP A 381 -31.46 2.01 17.16
N GLY A 382 -30.17 1.89 16.84
CA GLY A 382 -29.68 1.67 15.47
C GLY A 382 -29.56 0.17 15.18
N LYS A 383 -30.53 -0.39 14.47
CA LYS A 383 -30.47 -1.76 13.93
C LYS A 383 -29.31 -1.92 12.92
N PRO A 384 -28.65 -3.09 12.82
CA PRO A 384 -27.62 -3.35 11.83
C PRO A 384 -28.20 -3.43 10.41
N ILE A 385 -27.54 -2.74 9.48
CA ILE A 385 -27.90 -2.58 8.05
C ILE A 385 -27.68 -3.88 7.22
N ASP A 386 -27.18 -4.96 7.83
CA ASP A 386 -26.80 -6.17 7.10
C ASP A 386 -27.97 -7.06 6.63
N THR A 387 -29.21 -6.77 7.04
CA THR A 387 -30.37 -7.62 6.65
C THR A 387 -31.05 -7.16 5.35
N GLU A 388 -30.80 -5.94 4.88
CA GLU A 388 -31.42 -5.40 3.65
C GLU A 388 -30.60 -5.69 2.38
N VAL A 389 -29.31 -6.03 2.52
CA VAL A 389 -28.44 -6.39 1.39
C VAL A 389 -28.69 -7.82 0.90
N GLU A 390 -28.96 -8.77 1.81
CA GLU A 390 -29.29 -10.15 1.44
C GLU A 390 -30.69 -10.29 0.83
N GLN A 391 -31.66 -9.45 1.22
CA GLN A 391 -32.99 -9.44 0.61
C GLN A 391 -33.02 -8.78 -0.78
N MET A 392 -32.07 -7.88 -1.09
CA MET A 392 -31.93 -7.32 -2.45
C MET A 392 -31.22 -8.28 -3.42
N ALA A 393 -30.27 -9.09 -2.95
CA ALA A 393 -29.62 -10.11 -3.77
C ALA A 393 -30.58 -11.23 -4.21
N GLY A 394 -31.53 -11.62 -3.35
CA GLY A 394 -32.56 -12.61 -3.68
C GLY A 394 -33.56 -12.16 -4.76
N LYS A 395 -33.95 -10.88 -4.77
CA LYS A 395 -34.93 -10.34 -5.74
C LYS A 395 -34.36 -10.07 -7.14
N LEU A 396 -33.04 -9.94 -7.28
CA LEU A 396 -32.38 -9.79 -8.59
C LEU A 396 -32.23 -11.12 -9.34
N ALA A 397 -32.23 -12.25 -8.63
CA ALA A 397 -32.19 -13.58 -9.25
C ALA A 397 -33.55 -14.01 -9.84
N GLU A 398 -34.67 -13.54 -9.28
CA GLU A 398 -36.02 -13.82 -9.80
C GLU A 398 -36.43 -12.92 -10.99
N LEU A 399 -35.68 -11.84 -11.28
CA LEU A 399 -35.90 -10.99 -12.46
C LEU A 399 -35.03 -11.39 -13.67
N ALA A 400 -34.20 -12.42 -13.51
CA ALA A 400 -33.31 -12.96 -14.56
C ALA A 400 -33.65 -14.40 -14.98
N ALA A 401 -34.80 -14.92 -14.56
CA ALA A 401 -35.44 -16.13 -15.05
C ALA A 401 -36.80 -15.75 -15.67
#